data_AF-A0A9E1IDV7-F1
#
_entry.id   AF-A0A9E1IDV7-F1
#
_cell.length_a   1.000
_cell.length_b   1.000
_cell.length_c   1.000
_cell.angle_alpha   90.00
_cell.angle_beta   90.00
_cell.angle_gamma   90.00
#
_symmetry.space_group_name_H-M   'P 1'
#
loop_
_entity.id
_entity.type
_entity.pdbx_description
1 polymer ?
#
loop_
_entity_poly.entity_id
_entity_poly.type
_entity_poly.pdbx_seq_one_letter_code
_entity_poly.pdbx_strand_id
1 'polypeptide(L)'
;MTGGSPEEQTSWSLGRVSRRIVSDLADTLLPEAGRTELVRNDIVRYVDGWVPHMPMLFRKMFPLGLMLLQWGTVLFFFALKPFTLVRHPRRLRYIRFWETLPIPLFRALLGGIRGLIMSGYYARPDIHEQLGYNPDKHIEECRRQRLQLLALHGVQDNHSRSMIFENIGAMGVGTIELPSDLDETATPIILEGVGAMGIATS
;
A
#
# COMPACT_ATOMS: atom_id res chain seq x y z
N MET A 1 -13.38 12.44 -12.96
CA MET A 1 -13.31 10.99 -13.24
C MET A 1 -12.66 10.83 -14.61
N THR A 2 -11.34 10.84 -14.64
CA THR A 2 -10.55 10.65 -15.87
C THR A 2 -10.54 9.15 -16.18
N GLY A 3 -11.20 8.78 -17.28
CA GLY A 3 -11.10 7.46 -17.86
C GLY A 3 -9.65 7.24 -18.32
N GLY A 4 -8.90 6.45 -17.57
CA GLY A 4 -7.62 5.93 -18.01
C GLY A 4 -7.87 4.91 -19.12
N SER A 5 -7.30 5.16 -20.30
CA SER A 5 -7.34 4.27 -21.45
C SER A 5 -6.86 2.85 -21.08
N PRO A 6 -7.55 1.77 -21.52
CA PRO A 6 -7.22 0.39 -21.18
C PRO A 6 -5.94 -0.20 -21.83
N GLU A 7 -5.09 0.62 -22.46
CA GLU A 7 -4.11 0.15 -23.44
C GLU A 7 -2.62 0.17 -23.01
N GLU A 8 -2.29 0.55 -21.77
CA GLU A 8 -0.95 0.30 -21.23
C GLU A 8 -0.95 -0.84 -20.21
N GLN A 9 -1.55 -1.97 -20.60
CA GLN A 9 -1.22 -3.24 -19.96
C GLN A 9 0.24 -3.56 -20.29
N THR A 10 1.14 -3.09 -19.42
CA THR A 10 2.55 -3.51 -19.41
C THR A 10 2.59 -5.02 -19.64
N SER A 11 3.22 -5.43 -20.75
CA SER A 11 3.30 -6.82 -21.24
C SER A 11 4.04 -7.79 -20.31
N TRP A 12 4.28 -7.35 -19.07
CA TRP A 12 4.91 -8.14 -18.05
C TRP A 12 3.88 -9.07 -17.43
N SER A 13 4.03 -10.34 -17.73
CA SER A 13 3.27 -11.44 -17.14
C SER A 13 4.22 -12.29 -16.31
N LEU A 14 3.83 -12.64 -15.09
CA LEU A 14 4.53 -13.67 -14.31
C LEU A 14 4.68 -14.95 -15.14
N GLY A 15 5.86 -15.55 -15.06
CA GLY A 15 6.12 -16.84 -15.70
C GLY A 15 5.16 -17.92 -15.22
N ARG A 16 4.87 -18.91 -16.08
CA ARG A 16 3.94 -20.03 -15.79
C ARG A 16 4.24 -20.73 -14.45
N VAL A 17 5.51 -20.91 -14.12
CA VAL A 17 5.95 -21.55 -12.87
C VAL A 17 5.58 -20.70 -11.66
N SER A 18 5.89 -19.40 -11.69
CA SER A 18 5.57 -18.48 -10.60
C SER A 18 4.07 -18.37 -10.35
N ARG A 19 3.26 -18.29 -11.42
CA ARG A 19 1.79 -18.32 -11.32
C ARG A 19 1.29 -19.59 -10.63
N ARG A 20 1.87 -20.76 -10.97
CA ARG A 20 1.52 -22.03 -10.34
C ARG A 20 1.88 -22.07 -8.86
N ILE A 21 3.04 -21.54 -8.48
CA ILE A 21 3.46 -21.46 -7.08
C ILE A 21 2.52 -20.57 -6.27
N VAL A 22 2.15 -19.40 -6.80
CA VAL A 22 1.19 -18.48 -6.17
C VAL A 22 -0.19 -19.14 -6.03
N SER A 23 -0.65 -19.82 -7.07
CA SER A 23 -1.89 -20.59 -7.09
C SER A 23 -1.92 -21.69 -6.01
N ASP A 24 -0.84 -22.47 -5.89
CA ASP A 24 -0.70 -23.51 -4.87
C ASP A 24 -0.52 -22.96 -3.44
N LEU A 25 0.09 -21.77 -3.31
CA LEU A 25 0.19 -21.06 -2.03
C LEU A 25 -1.16 -20.51 -1.60
N ALA A 26 -1.93 -19.90 -2.51
CA ALA A 26 -3.26 -19.39 -2.24
C ALA A 26 -4.16 -20.50 -1.70
N ASP A 27 -4.16 -21.67 -2.33
CA ASP A 27 -4.87 -22.87 -1.85
C ASP A 27 -4.50 -23.31 -0.44
N THR A 28 -3.24 -23.10 -0.06
CA THR A 28 -2.73 -23.51 1.24
C THR A 28 -3.06 -22.49 2.32
N LEU A 29 -3.05 -21.20 1.98
CA LEU A 29 -3.21 -20.08 2.91
C LEU A 29 -4.66 -19.63 3.07
N LEU A 30 -5.52 -19.88 2.08
CA LEU A 30 -6.92 -19.46 2.11
C LEU A 30 -7.77 -20.33 3.04
N PRO A 31 -8.75 -19.72 3.74
CA PRO A 31 -9.75 -20.46 4.49
C PRO A 31 -10.59 -21.35 3.56
N GLU A 32 -11.17 -22.44 4.08
CA GLU A 32 -11.91 -23.42 3.27
C GLU A 32 -13.03 -22.82 2.43
N ALA A 33 -13.72 -21.82 2.99
CA ALA A 33 -14.77 -21.07 2.29
C ALA A 33 -14.28 -20.35 1.02
N GLY A 34 -12.98 -20.03 0.93
CA GLY A 34 -12.38 -19.28 -0.17
C GLY A 34 -11.56 -20.11 -1.16
N ARG A 35 -11.44 -21.44 -0.99
CA ARG A 35 -10.59 -22.30 -1.85
C ARG A 35 -11.27 -22.70 -3.16
N THR A 36 -11.91 -21.77 -3.86
CA THR A 36 -12.45 -22.05 -5.20
C THR A 36 -11.42 -21.74 -6.29
N GLU A 37 -11.53 -22.42 -7.42
CA GLU A 37 -10.62 -22.21 -8.56
C GLU A 37 -10.73 -20.79 -9.13
N LEU A 38 -11.92 -20.20 -9.08
CA LEU A 38 -12.15 -18.81 -9.49
C LEU A 38 -11.40 -17.84 -8.58
N VAL A 39 -11.53 -17.99 -7.25
CA VAL A 39 -10.79 -17.15 -6.28
C VAL A 39 -9.29 -17.26 -6.50
N ARG A 40 -8.80 -18.48 -6.76
CA ARG A 40 -7.38 -18.75 -7.00
C ARG A 40 -6.87 -18.01 -8.24
N ASN A 41 -7.61 -18.08 -9.34
CA ASN A 41 -7.26 -17.39 -10.58
C ASN A 41 -7.33 -15.87 -10.41
N ASP A 42 -8.32 -15.34 -9.69
CA ASP A 42 -8.42 -13.91 -9.38
C ASP A 42 -7.20 -13.43 -8.58
N ILE A 43 -6.77 -14.18 -7.56
CA ILE A 43 -5.58 -13.86 -6.78
C ILE A 43 -4.33 -13.87 -7.64
N VAL A 44 -4.18 -14.87 -8.54
CA VAL A 44 -3.04 -14.91 -9.46
C VAL A 44 -3.04 -13.68 -10.37
N ARG A 45 -4.20 -13.27 -10.90
CA ARG A 45 -4.34 -12.05 -11.73
C ARG A 45 -4.05 -10.79 -10.93
N TYR A 46 -4.51 -10.73 -9.69
CA TYR A 46 -4.26 -9.61 -8.78
C TYR A 46 -2.75 -9.46 -8.51
N VAL A 47 -2.08 -10.55 -8.15
CA VAL A 47 -0.62 -10.59 -7.97
C VAL A 47 0.09 -10.18 -9.26
N ASP A 48 -0.39 -10.66 -10.41
CA ASP A 48 0.18 -10.33 -11.72
C ASP A 48 0.10 -8.85 -12.07
N GLY A 49 -1.04 -8.22 -11.77
CA GLY A 49 -1.20 -6.77 -11.91
C GLY A 49 -0.40 -5.96 -10.90
N TRP A 50 -0.11 -6.52 -9.71
CA TRP A 50 0.59 -5.78 -8.66
C TRP A 50 2.10 -5.74 -8.84
N VAL A 51 2.73 -6.82 -9.32
CA VAL A 51 4.20 -6.89 -9.43
C VAL A 51 4.84 -5.80 -10.32
N PRO A 52 4.26 -5.38 -11.46
CA PRO A 52 4.79 -4.27 -12.25
C PRO A 52 4.92 -2.95 -11.48
N HIS A 53 4.06 -2.74 -10.47
CA HIS A 53 4.03 -1.53 -9.65
C HIS A 53 5.06 -1.56 -8.51
N MET A 54 5.75 -2.69 -8.29
CA MET A 54 6.80 -2.78 -7.29
C MET A 54 8.11 -2.12 -7.77
N PRO A 55 8.95 -1.62 -6.83
CA PRO A 55 10.30 -1.17 -7.17
C PRO A 55 11.09 -2.25 -7.92
N MET A 56 11.98 -1.83 -8.83
CA MET A 56 12.71 -2.75 -9.73
C MET A 56 13.41 -3.90 -9.02
N LEU A 57 13.94 -3.66 -7.81
CA LEU A 57 14.58 -4.68 -6.99
C LEU A 57 13.60 -5.79 -6.59
N PHE A 58 12.42 -5.43 -6.09
CA PHE A 58 11.38 -6.37 -5.70
C PHE A 58 10.80 -7.13 -6.89
N ARG A 59 10.64 -6.47 -8.03
CA ARG A 59 10.16 -7.11 -9.27
C ARG A 59 11.06 -8.27 -9.72
N LYS A 60 12.39 -8.15 -9.52
CA LYS A 60 13.35 -9.24 -9.81
C LYS A 60 13.43 -10.26 -8.68
N MET A 61 13.35 -9.81 -7.42
CA MET A 61 13.43 -10.68 -6.26
C MET A 61 12.19 -11.55 -6.07
N PHE A 62 11.01 -11.09 -6.49
CA PHE A 62 9.75 -11.82 -6.32
C PHE A 62 9.76 -13.20 -6.98
N PRO A 63 10.04 -13.35 -8.30
CA PRO A 63 10.11 -14.67 -8.91
C PRO A 63 11.24 -15.53 -8.33
N LEU A 64 12.36 -14.92 -7.92
CA LEU A 64 13.46 -15.63 -7.27
C LEU A 64 13.05 -16.19 -5.91
N GLY A 65 12.32 -15.42 -5.11
CA GLY A 65 11.77 -15.84 -3.82
C GLY A 65 10.74 -16.96 -3.98
N LEU A 66 9.89 -16.91 -5.00
CA LEU A 66 8.97 -18.01 -5.34
C LEU A 66 9.74 -19.27 -5.73
N MET A 67 10.80 -19.15 -6.54
CA MET A 67 11.66 -20.30 -6.86
C MET A 67 12.36 -20.85 -5.62
N LEU A 68 12.82 -19.98 -4.71
CA LEU A 68 13.44 -20.40 -3.46
C LEU A 68 12.45 -21.20 -2.58
N LEU A 69 11.17 -20.83 -2.60
CA LEU A 69 10.10 -21.57 -1.94
C LEU A 69 9.80 -22.90 -2.65
N GLN A 70 9.83 -22.93 -3.99
CA GLN A 70 9.66 -24.15 -4.78
C GLN A 70 10.75 -25.18 -4.44
N TRP A 71 12.01 -24.75 -4.39
CA TRP A 71 13.18 -25.61 -4.14
C TRP A 71 13.50 -25.82 -2.66
N GLY A 72 13.04 -24.93 -1.77
CA GLY A 72 13.28 -25.04 -0.34
C GLY A 72 12.64 -26.29 0.27
N THR A 73 11.57 -26.82 -0.33
CA THR A 73 11.00 -28.13 0.06
C THR A 73 12.00 -29.27 -0.11
N VAL A 74 12.81 -29.22 -1.17
CA VAL A 74 13.86 -30.21 -1.44
C VAL A 74 15.01 -30.06 -0.44
N LEU A 75 15.44 -28.81 -0.21
CA LEU A 75 16.60 -28.52 0.64
C LEU A 75 16.35 -28.77 2.13
N PHE A 76 15.19 -28.37 2.67
CA PHE A 76 14.93 -28.41 4.11
C PHE A 76 14.13 -29.64 4.57
N PHE A 77 13.35 -30.26 3.69
CA PHE A 77 12.49 -31.39 4.04
C PHE A 77 12.97 -32.72 3.43
N PHE A 78 14.13 -32.74 2.77
CA PHE A 78 14.66 -33.88 2.00
C PHE A 78 13.60 -34.49 1.06
N ALA A 79 12.63 -33.69 0.63
CA ALA A 79 11.57 -34.15 -0.22
C ALA A 79 12.08 -34.13 -1.68
N LEU A 80 12.02 -35.26 -2.36
CA LEU A 80 12.33 -35.36 -3.80
C LEU A 80 11.29 -34.64 -4.69
N LYS A 81 10.35 -33.88 -4.09
CA LYS A 81 9.24 -33.24 -4.80
C LYS A 81 9.21 -31.74 -4.48
N PRO A 82 9.05 -30.89 -5.50
CA PRO A 82 8.94 -29.45 -5.31
C PRO A 82 7.57 -29.07 -4.72
N PHE A 83 7.45 -27.86 -4.17
CA PHE A 83 6.27 -27.40 -3.44
C PHE A 83 4.94 -27.62 -4.18
N THR A 84 4.87 -27.31 -5.47
CA THR A 84 3.67 -27.49 -6.31
C THR A 84 3.18 -28.95 -6.43
N LEU A 85 4.05 -29.93 -6.17
CA LEU A 85 3.72 -31.37 -6.26
C LEU A 85 3.49 -32.01 -4.88
N VAL A 86 3.68 -31.27 -3.80
CA VAL A 86 3.47 -31.76 -2.43
C VAL A 86 1.98 -31.75 -2.10
N ARG A 87 1.49 -32.71 -1.31
CA ARG A 87 0.09 -32.72 -0.83
C ARG A 87 -0.17 -31.57 0.16
N HIS A 88 -1.37 -31.01 0.13
CA HIS A 88 -1.81 -29.89 0.98
C HIS A 88 -1.35 -29.93 2.47
N PRO A 89 -1.56 -31.01 3.24
CA PRO A 89 -1.14 -31.05 4.65
C PRO A 89 0.37 -30.92 4.85
N ARG A 90 1.18 -31.39 3.88
CA ARG A 90 2.63 -31.24 3.90
C ARG A 90 3.06 -29.83 3.48
N ARG A 91 2.35 -29.18 2.56
CA ARG A 91 2.59 -27.76 2.21
C ARG A 91 2.38 -26.86 3.42
N LEU A 92 1.29 -27.08 4.17
CA LEU A 92 1.02 -26.30 5.38
C LEU A 92 2.11 -26.47 6.44
N ARG A 93 2.58 -27.70 6.66
CA ARG A 93 3.68 -27.97 7.59
C ARG A 93 4.98 -27.29 7.15
N TYR A 94 5.26 -27.29 5.85
CA TYR A 94 6.43 -26.62 5.27
C TYR A 94 6.36 -25.10 5.43
N ILE A 95 5.20 -24.49 5.18
CA ILE A 95 4.99 -23.04 5.41
C ILE A 95 5.20 -22.71 6.89
N ARG A 96 4.62 -23.49 7.81
CA ARG A 96 4.83 -23.31 9.25
C ARG A 96 6.30 -23.44 9.64
N PHE A 97 7.02 -24.38 9.05
CA PHE A 97 8.47 -24.50 9.27
C PHE A 97 9.21 -23.23 8.85
N TRP A 98 8.84 -22.64 7.71
CA TRP A 98 9.43 -21.38 7.25
C TRP A 98 9.14 -20.19 8.18
N GLU A 99 7.96 -20.16 8.80
CA GLU A 99 7.63 -19.15 9.82
C GLU A 99 8.48 -19.30 11.09
N THR A 100 8.88 -20.53 11.43
CA THR A 100 9.70 -20.83 12.61
C THR A 100 11.21 -20.69 12.41
N LEU A 101 11.68 -20.51 11.17
CA LEU A 101 13.12 -20.35 10.90
C LEU A 101 13.65 -19.06 11.57
N PRO A 102 14.87 -19.09 12.14
CA PRO A 102 15.48 -17.92 12.78
C PRO A 102 15.95 -16.86 11.76
N ILE A 103 15.78 -17.10 10.46
CA ILE A 103 16.28 -16.25 9.39
C ILE A 103 15.19 -15.22 9.03
N PRO A 104 15.40 -13.92 9.28
CA PRO A 104 14.39 -12.89 9.09
C PRO A 104 13.97 -12.73 7.63
N LEU A 105 14.89 -12.99 6.69
CA LEU A 105 14.63 -12.90 5.26
C LEU A 105 13.49 -13.84 4.80
N PHE A 106 13.47 -15.08 5.28
CA PHE A 106 12.43 -16.05 4.91
C PHE A 106 11.06 -15.66 5.49
N ARG A 107 11.05 -15.15 6.72
CA ARG A 107 9.84 -14.66 7.37
C ARG A 107 9.28 -13.44 6.65
N ALA A 108 10.13 -12.50 6.26
CA ALA A 108 9.73 -11.32 5.49
C ALA A 108 9.19 -11.70 4.11
N LEU A 109 9.85 -12.63 3.41
CA LEU A 109 9.40 -13.13 2.12
C LEU A 109 8.03 -13.81 2.22
N LEU A 110 7.86 -14.73 3.18
CA LEU A 110 6.61 -15.44 3.37
C LEU A 110 5.49 -14.48 3.83
N GLY A 111 5.80 -13.55 4.72
CA GLY A 111 4.88 -12.51 5.16
C GLY A 111 4.43 -11.61 4.00
N GLY A 112 5.35 -11.22 3.11
CA GLY A 112 5.05 -10.45 1.92
C GLY A 112 4.14 -11.19 0.94
N ILE A 113 4.46 -12.45 0.61
CA ILE A 113 3.63 -13.26 -0.29
C ILE A 113 2.26 -13.52 0.32
N ARG A 114 2.20 -13.87 1.61
CA ARG A 114 0.94 -14.09 2.34
C ARG A 114 0.11 -12.81 2.39
N GLY A 115 0.73 -11.67 2.68
CA GLY A 115 0.07 -10.36 2.68
C GLY A 115 -0.51 -10.02 1.32
N LEU A 116 0.22 -10.31 0.24
CA LEU A 116 -0.26 -10.06 -1.11
C LEU A 116 -1.43 -10.97 -1.51
N ILE A 117 -1.35 -12.27 -1.19
CA ILE A 117 -2.44 -13.22 -1.42
C ILE A 117 -3.70 -12.82 -0.64
N MET A 118 -3.53 -12.46 0.64
CA MET A 118 -4.64 -12.01 1.49
C MET A 118 -5.21 -10.68 1.00
N SER A 119 -4.37 -9.74 0.58
CA SER A 119 -4.83 -8.49 -0.04
C SER A 119 -5.67 -8.76 -1.28
N GLY A 120 -5.24 -9.66 -2.16
CA GLY A 120 -6.01 -10.05 -3.34
C GLY A 120 -7.32 -10.76 -2.99
N TYR A 121 -7.33 -11.56 -1.92
CA TYR A 121 -8.55 -12.20 -1.42
C TYR A 121 -9.56 -11.19 -0.87
N TYR A 122 -9.11 -10.26 -0.03
CA TYR A 122 -9.97 -9.25 0.57
C TYR A 122 -10.39 -8.16 -0.42
N ALA A 123 -9.62 -7.90 -1.47
CA ALA A 123 -10.01 -6.95 -2.51
C ALA A 123 -11.27 -7.37 -3.30
N ARG A 124 -11.76 -8.60 -3.12
CA ARG A 124 -12.93 -9.13 -3.84
C ARG A 124 -14.24 -8.60 -3.24
N PRO A 125 -15.15 -8.05 -4.05
CA PRO A 125 -16.41 -7.48 -3.57
C PRO A 125 -17.30 -8.53 -2.88
N ASP A 126 -17.31 -9.77 -3.38
CA ASP A 126 -18.06 -10.89 -2.77
C ASP A 126 -17.69 -11.10 -1.29
N ILE A 127 -16.42 -10.89 -0.94
CA ILE A 127 -15.91 -11.07 0.42
C ILE A 127 -16.31 -9.88 1.31
N HIS A 128 -16.33 -8.67 0.75
CA HIS A 128 -16.84 -7.48 1.43
C HIS A 128 -18.32 -7.64 1.81
N GLU A 129 -19.14 -8.18 0.91
CA GLU A 129 -20.55 -8.47 1.17
C GLU A 129 -20.73 -9.51 2.30
N GLN A 130 -19.95 -10.59 2.27
CA GLN A 130 -19.98 -11.61 3.33
C GLN A 130 -19.54 -11.07 4.70
N LEU A 131 -18.61 -10.11 4.71
CA LEU A 131 -18.13 -9.45 5.93
C LEU A 131 -19.08 -8.34 6.41
N GLY A 132 -20.13 -8.00 5.64
CA GLY A 132 -20.98 -6.84 5.90
C GLY A 132 -20.23 -5.51 5.80
N TYR A 133 -19.05 -5.50 5.19
CA TYR A 133 -18.22 -4.32 5.02
C TYR A 133 -18.50 -3.69 3.66
N ASN A 134 -18.85 -2.41 3.63
CA ASN A 134 -19.05 -1.67 2.38
C ASN A 134 -18.07 -0.49 2.32
N PRO A 135 -16.96 -0.61 1.56
CA PRO A 135 -15.93 0.43 1.52
C PRO A 135 -16.46 1.75 0.95
N ASP A 136 -17.39 1.70 -0.01
CA ASP A 136 -17.94 2.91 -0.64
C ASP A 136 -18.77 3.73 0.34
N LYS A 137 -19.56 3.06 1.19
CA LYS A 137 -20.28 3.73 2.27
C LYS A 137 -19.33 4.41 3.25
N HIS A 138 -18.24 3.74 3.62
CA HIS A 138 -17.25 4.30 4.54
C HIS A 138 -16.51 5.51 3.94
N ILE A 139 -16.14 5.43 2.66
CA ILE A 139 -15.50 6.55 1.93
C ILE A 139 -16.45 7.75 1.87
N GLU A 140 -17.73 7.52 1.62
CA GLU A 140 -18.72 8.60 1.55
C GLU A 140 -18.96 9.24 2.92
N GLU A 141 -18.98 8.45 4.00
CA GLU A 141 -19.05 8.95 5.38
C GLU A 141 -17.82 9.80 5.74
N CYS A 142 -16.61 9.32 5.47
CA CYS A 142 -15.38 10.08 5.71
C CYS A 142 -15.31 11.35 4.86
N ARG A 143 -15.74 11.28 3.58
CA ARG A 143 -15.84 12.45 2.71
C ARG A 143 -16.80 13.49 3.29
N ARG A 144 -17.97 13.05 3.76
CA ARG A 144 -18.97 13.93 4.39
C ARG A 144 -18.43 14.60 5.66
N GLN A 145 -17.76 13.84 6.53
CA GLN A 145 -17.13 14.38 7.74
C GLN A 145 -16.05 15.43 7.41
N ARG A 146 -15.22 15.16 6.40
CA ARG A 146 -14.20 16.11 5.96
C ARG A 146 -14.81 17.41 5.41
N LEU A 147 -15.90 17.31 4.64
CA LEU A 147 -16.63 18.49 4.14
C LEU A 147 -17.28 19.28 5.27
N GLN A 148 -17.82 18.61 6.29
CA GLN A 148 -18.38 19.27 7.48
C GLN A 148 -17.31 20.02 8.28
N LEU A 149 -16.14 19.41 8.49
CA LEU A 149 -15.01 20.07 9.15
C LEU A 149 -14.52 21.29 8.37
N LEU A 150 -14.40 21.18 7.04
CA LEU A 150 -14.02 22.31 6.19
C LEU A 150 -15.08 23.42 6.18
N ALA A 151 -16.37 23.08 6.27
CA ALA A 151 -17.43 24.08 6.41
C ALA A 151 -17.36 24.80 7.78
N LEU A 152 -17.05 24.08 8.86
CA LEU A 152 -16.91 24.67 10.20
C LEU A 152 -15.66 25.57 10.29
N HIS A 153 -14.50 25.10 9.80
CA HIS A 153 -13.25 25.86 9.85
C HIS A 153 -13.16 26.96 8.78
N GLY A 154 -13.70 26.74 7.58
CA GLY A 154 -13.76 27.76 6.52
C GLY A 154 -14.66 28.94 6.86
N VAL A 155 -15.64 28.75 7.75
CA VAL A 155 -16.45 29.84 8.33
C VAL A 155 -15.64 30.67 9.33
N GLN A 156 -14.66 30.06 10.02
CA GLN A 156 -13.87 30.72 11.06
C GLN A 156 -12.73 31.57 10.48
N ASP A 157 -12.17 31.17 9.34
CA ASP A 157 -11.14 31.94 8.61
C ASP A 157 -11.69 33.22 7.97
N ASN A 158 -12.96 33.21 7.53
CA ASN A 158 -13.62 34.41 7.00
C ASN A 158 -13.96 35.43 8.10
N HIS A 159 -14.31 34.95 9.31
CA HIS A 159 -14.61 35.83 10.44
C HIS A 159 -13.34 36.42 11.09
N SER A 160 -12.23 35.69 11.05
CA SER A 160 -10.94 36.18 11.56
C SER A 160 -10.31 37.20 10.60
N ARG A 161 -10.49 37.02 9.29
CA ARG A 161 -10.08 38.03 8.29
C ARG A 161 -10.89 39.32 8.42
N SER A 162 -12.20 39.28 8.64
CA SER A 162 -12.98 40.51 8.80
C SER A 162 -12.58 41.32 10.04
N MET A 163 -12.27 40.66 11.17
CA MET A 163 -11.79 41.37 12.37
C MET A 163 -10.37 41.95 12.23
N ILE A 164 -9.49 41.31 11.45
CA ILE A 164 -8.15 41.85 11.17
C ILE A 164 -8.24 43.06 10.22
N PHE A 165 -9.08 43.02 9.19
CA PHE A 165 -9.25 44.15 8.26
C PHE A 165 -9.97 45.34 8.89
N GLU A 166 -10.90 45.12 9.82
CA GLU A 166 -11.62 46.20 10.50
C GLU A 166 -10.73 46.93 11.53
N ASN A 167 -9.82 46.23 12.20
CA ASN A 167 -8.86 46.84 13.13
C ASN A 167 -7.70 47.56 12.41
N ILE A 168 -7.27 47.08 11.23
CA ILE A 168 -6.26 47.75 10.40
C ILE A 168 -6.82 49.01 9.73
N GLY A 169 -8.13 49.11 9.48
CA GLY A 169 -8.76 50.34 9.01
C GLY A 169 -8.88 51.45 10.08
N ALA A 170 -8.91 51.09 11.36
CA ALA A 170 -9.05 52.03 12.47
C ALA A 170 -7.70 52.57 13.00
N MET A 171 -6.60 51.84 12.80
CA MET A 171 -5.24 52.36 12.96
C MET A 171 -4.77 52.85 11.60
N GLY A 172 -4.70 54.16 11.37
CA GLY A 172 -4.24 54.75 10.11
C GLY A 172 -2.80 54.36 9.73
N VAL A 173 -2.61 53.14 9.23
CA VAL A 173 -1.36 52.62 8.71
C VAL A 173 -1.33 52.97 7.23
N GLY A 174 -0.43 53.91 6.90
CA GLY A 174 -0.21 54.40 5.56
C GLY A 174 0.00 53.26 4.56
N THR A 175 -0.52 53.48 3.36
CA THR A 175 -0.29 52.70 2.15
C THR A 175 1.20 52.38 2.03
N ILE A 176 1.60 51.13 2.30
CA ILE A 176 2.91 50.65 1.91
C ILE A 176 2.79 50.35 0.41
N GLU A 177 3.27 51.26 -0.42
CA GLU A 177 3.51 50.99 -1.83
C GLU A 177 4.46 49.79 -1.92
N LEU A 178 3.97 48.69 -2.49
CA LEU A 178 4.84 47.61 -2.93
C LEU A 178 5.69 48.14 -4.09
N PRO A 179 7.04 48.05 -4.04
CA PRO A 179 7.87 48.36 -5.19
C PRO A 179 7.57 47.36 -6.32
N SER A 180 7.27 47.90 -7.50
CA SER A 180 6.86 47.19 -8.72
C SER A 180 7.99 46.47 -9.46
N ASP A 181 9.13 46.26 -8.81
CA ASP A 181 10.33 45.69 -9.44
C ASP A 181 10.72 44.39 -8.73
N LEU A 182 9.93 43.34 -8.93
CA LEU A 182 10.41 41.97 -8.81
C LEU A 182 9.97 41.21 -10.06
N ASP A 183 10.80 41.44 -11.08
CA ASP A 183 10.90 40.63 -12.27
C ASP A 183 11.16 39.15 -11.89
N GLU A 184 10.70 38.32 -12.80
CA GLU A 184 10.78 36.88 -12.86
C GLU A 184 12.23 36.40 -12.59
N THR A 185 12.38 35.25 -11.91
CA THR A 185 13.64 34.50 -11.66
C THR A 185 14.41 34.76 -10.34
N ALA A 186 13.91 34.22 -9.22
CA ALA A 186 14.78 33.57 -8.23
C ALA A 186 13.98 32.72 -7.22
N THR A 187 14.19 31.41 -7.25
CA THR A 187 14.17 30.53 -6.06
C THR A 187 15.50 29.76 -6.06
N PRO A 188 16.00 29.22 -4.92
CA PRO A 188 15.49 29.27 -3.55
C PRO A 188 16.56 29.77 -2.54
N ILE A 189 16.15 30.38 -1.42
CA ILE A 189 17.03 30.54 -0.24
C ILE A 189 16.41 29.78 0.93
N ILE A 190 17.11 28.71 1.30
CA ILE A 190 17.05 28.04 2.59
C ILE A 190 17.45 29.05 3.67
N LEU A 191 16.58 29.28 4.66
CA LEU A 191 16.97 29.91 5.91
C LEU A 191 16.79 28.90 7.04
N GLU A 192 17.94 28.33 7.43
CA GLU A 192 18.19 27.89 8.78
C GLU A 192 18.00 29.05 9.76
N GLY A 193 17.37 28.75 10.89
CA GLY A 193 17.46 29.50 12.14
C GLY A 193 17.08 28.51 13.24
N VAL A 194 18.02 27.80 13.85
CA VAL A 194 18.85 28.27 14.98
C VAL A 194 18.00 28.98 16.04
N GLY A 195 17.58 28.19 17.02
CA GLY A 195 17.03 28.62 18.30
C GLY A 195 17.45 27.63 19.38
N ALA A 196 18.74 27.62 19.70
CA ALA A 196 19.31 26.91 20.84
C ALA A 196 19.03 27.70 22.14
N MET A 197 18.37 27.05 23.10
CA MET A 197 18.35 27.33 24.54
C MET A 197 17.81 26.03 25.16
N GLY A 198 18.43 25.33 26.10
CA GLY A 198 19.40 25.71 27.12
C GLY A 198 18.95 25.03 28.41
N ILE A 199 19.48 23.83 28.67
CA ILE A 199 19.85 23.21 29.96
C ILE A 199 19.16 23.73 31.24
N ALA A 200 18.48 22.84 31.97
CA ALA A 200 18.59 22.75 33.43
C ALA A 200 18.12 21.38 33.93
N THR A 201 19.05 20.65 34.52
CA THR A 201 18.89 19.51 35.42
C THR A 201 18.07 19.86 36.66
N SER A 202 17.22 18.95 37.11
CA SER A 202 17.21 18.52 38.52
C SER A 202 16.61 17.12 38.64
#